data_AF-A0A8X7WL46-F1
#
_entry.id   AF-A0A8X7WL46-F1
#
_cell.length_a   1.000
_cell.length_b   1.000
_cell.length_c   1.000
_cell.angle_alpha   90.00
_cell.angle_beta   90.00
_cell.angle_gamma   90.00
#
_symmetry.space_group_name_H-M   'P 1'
#
loop_
_entity.id
_entity.type
_entity.pdbx_description
1 polymer ?
#
loop_
_entity_poly.entity_id
_entity_poly.type
_entity_poly.pdbx_seq_one_letter_code
_entity_poly.pdbx_strand_id
1 'polypeptide(L)'
;MYKSSSVRDEVTTPLLPKLSHHEKLHLLKNYSHPLTLFANESISIAKISLPLVFTGLLLYFRSFVSLFFLGGLGRPTLAGGSLALAFANITGYSLFSGLTMGVESICSQAFGAKRYNLVQATIRRGVVLLLLTSLPVSLLWINIVKILEMLKQDEDLASEAHTFLLYSVPDLVAQSFLHPLRVYLRTQSKTLPLSICTAVASVLHLPITFLLVSYLGFGIKGIALSGVVSNFNLVVFLFVYIRFLEDKKSINDEVLEEEVEDSVREWKKLLGLAVPSCVSVCLEWWCYEIMILLCGFLINPKATVASMGILIQITSLVYIFPSSLSFGVSTRVGNELGSNRPERARRAAVVGLGLSIALGFTALTFTVSVRNMWARLFTDDEDIVKLTLMALPIVGLCELGNCPQTTGCGVLRGSARPRIGANVNMAAFYVVGMPVGMVLAFWFGFGFKGLWLGMLAAQISCVCGMMVATCRTNWELEAVRARELTAVDGGSSGDCVDVEVGKVDK
;
A
#
# COMPACT_ATOMS: atom_id res chain seq x y z
N MET A 1 -23.63 70.84 42.13
CA MET A 1 -24.98 70.57 42.64
C MET A 1 -25.82 70.09 41.45
N TYR A 2 -26.46 68.93 41.61
CA TYR A 2 -27.05 68.02 40.61
C TYR A 2 -27.87 68.62 39.45
N LYS A 3 -27.67 68.08 38.23
CA LYS A 3 -28.68 67.28 37.49
C LYS A 3 -28.06 66.60 36.26
N SER A 4 -28.38 65.31 36.10
CA SER A 4 -27.85 64.41 35.08
C SER A 4 -28.59 64.53 33.74
N SER A 5 -27.86 64.37 32.65
CA SER A 5 -28.37 64.26 31.28
C SER A 5 -28.08 62.85 30.76
N SER A 6 -29.11 62.05 30.54
CA SER A 6 -29.03 60.74 29.89
C SER A 6 -28.90 60.91 28.37
N VAL A 7 -27.74 60.53 27.83
CA VAL A 7 -27.53 60.35 26.39
C VAL A 7 -27.90 58.91 26.05
N ARG A 8 -28.74 58.74 25.02
CA ARG A 8 -29.28 57.46 24.55
C ARG A 8 -28.19 56.67 23.82
N ASP A 9 -28.12 55.37 24.11
CA ASP A 9 -27.27 54.40 23.44
C ASP A 9 -27.61 54.25 21.95
N GLU A 10 -26.58 54.32 21.10
CA GLU A 10 -26.61 53.90 19.71
C GLU A 10 -26.79 52.38 19.63
N VAL A 11 -27.86 51.94 18.98
CA VAL A 11 -28.15 50.53 18.73
C VAL A 11 -27.19 50.00 17.66
N THR A 12 -26.29 49.11 18.07
CA THR A 12 -25.47 48.29 17.18
C THR A 12 -26.35 47.31 16.38
N THR A 13 -26.50 47.55 15.08
CA THR A 13 -27.12 46.59 14.15
C THR A 13 -26.16 45.42 13.88
N PRO A 14 -26.53 44.16 14.17
CA PRO A 14 -25.66 43.01 13.91
C PRO A 14 -25.57 42.71 12.40
N LEU A 15 -24.34 42.52 11.93
CA LEU A 15 -23.92 42.22 10.54
C LEU A 15 -24.38 40.85 9.98
N LEU A 16 -25.18 40.09 10.73
CA LEU A 16 -25.74 38.81 10.29
C LEU A 16 -27.27 38.83 10.48
N PRO A 17 -28.06 38.44 9.46
CA PRO A 17 -29.51 38.33 9.61
C PRO A 17 -29.83 37.35 10.74
N LYS A 18 -30.77 37.72 11.62
CA LYS A 18 -31.29 36.82 12.66
C LYS A 18 -32.04 35.68 11.96
N LEU A 19 -31.36 34.57 11.67
CA LEU A 19 -32.00 33.36 11.14
C LEU A 19 -33.12 32.92 12.09
N SER A 20 -34.30 32.70 11.53
CA SER A 20 -35.44 32.15 12.25
C SER A 20 -35.13 30.75 12.81
N HIS A 21 -35.81 30.36 13.89
CA HIS A 21 -35.65 29.01 14.46
C HIS A 21 -35.94 27.90 13.41
N HIS A 22 -36.84 28.19 12.47
CA HIS A 22 -37.20 27.27 11.39
C HIS A 22 -36.08 27.14 10.34
N GLU A 23 -35.38 28.22 9.98
CA GLU A 23 -34.22 28.17 9.07
C GLU A 23 -33.03 27.47 9.69
N LYS A 24 -32.78 27.68 11.00
CA LYS A 24 -31.77 26.92 11.75
C LYS A 24 -32.08 25.43 11.77
N LEU A 25 -33.34 25.04 12.00
CA LEU A 25 -33.74 23.64 11.98
C LEU A 25 -33.61 23.02 10.57
N HIS A 26 -33.96 23.77 9.53
CA HIS A 26 -33.87 23.33 8.14
C HIS A 26 -32.41 23.17 7.69
N LEU A 27 -31.52 24.09 8.09
CA LEU A 27 -30.07 23.97 7.88
C LEU A 27 -29.51 22.76 8.65
N LEU A 28 -29.84 22.60 9.94
CA LEU A 28 -29.40 21.45 10.73
C LEU A 28 -29.89 20.11 10.14
N LYS A 29 -31.11 20.05 9.59
CA LYS A 29 -31.63 18.86 8.91
C LYS A 29 -30.94 18.60 7.57
N ASN A 30 -30.65 19.65 6.79
CA ASN A 30 -29.94 19.54 5.51
C ASN A 30 -28.45 19.19 5.66
N TYR A 31 -27.80 19.62 6.75
CA TYR A 31 -26.40 19.26 7.03
C TYR A 31 -26.28 17.93 7.80
N SER A 32 -27.23 17.55 8.65
CA SER A 32 -27.16 16.30 9.43
C SER A 32 -27.23 15.05 8.54
N HIS A 33 -28.00 15.05 7.46
CA HIS A 33 -28.13 13.87 6.60
C HIS A 33 -26.86 13.53 5.79
N PRO A 34 -26.18 14.49 5.11
CA PRO A 34 -24.87 14.23 4.49
C PRO A 34 -23.78 13.90 5.51
N LEU A 35 -23.77 14.57 6.68
CA LEU A 35 -22.77 14.34 7.72
C LEU A 35 -22.89 12.95 8.35
N THR A 36 -24.12 12.48 8.59
CA THR A 36 -24.37 11.13 9.10
C THR A 36 -24.01 10.05 8.07
N LEU A 37 -24.28 10.28 6.79
CA LEU A 37 -23.81 9.40 5.71
C LEU A 37 -22.29 9.34 5.64
N PHE A 38 -21.61 10.49 5.70
CA PHE A 38 -20.15 10.58 5.74
C PHE A 38 -19.58 9.84 6.95
N ALA A 39 -20.15 10.06 8.14
CA ALA A 39 -19.72 9.41 9.38
C ALA A 39 -19.91 7.89 9.33
N ASN A 40 -21.08 7.41 8.86
CA ASN A 40 -21.36 5.97 8.76
C ASN A 40 -20.41 5.27 7.79
N GLU A 41 -20.12 5.89 6.64
CA GLU A 41 -19.18 5.33 5.68
C GLU A 41 -17.73 5.40 6.21
N SER A 42 -17.36 6.49 6.88
CA SER A 42 -16.05 6.63 7.54
C SER A 42 -15.83 5.54 8.57
N ILE A 43 -16.84 5.24 9.40
CA ILE A 43 -16.79 4.15 10.39
C ILE A 43 -16.64 2.80 9.67
N SER A 44 -17.33 2.59 8.56
CA SER A 44 -17.26 1.34 7.80
C SER A 44 -15.87 1.13 7.18
N ILE A 45 -15.26 2.18 6.63
CA ILE A 45 -13.88 2.16 6.13
C ILE A 45 -12.88 1.98 7.29
N ALA A 46 -13.08 2.67 8.41
CA ALA A 46 -12.20 2.61 9.58
C ALA A 46 -12.19 1.22 10.23
N LYS A 47 -13.33 0.52 10.29
CA LYS A 47 -13.41 -0.87 10.78
C LYS A 47 -12.50 -1.83 10.02
N ILE A 48 -12.26 -1.58 8.74
CA ILE A 48 -11.34 -2.37 7.93
C ILE A 48 -9.91 -1.83 8.07
N SER A 49 -9.75 -0.51 7.94
CA SER A 49 -8.45 0.16 7.81
C SER A 49 -7.66 0.22 9.13
N LEU A 50 -8.30 0.46 10.28
CA LEU A 50 -7.59 0.59 11.56
C LEU A 50 -6.89 -0.71 12.01
N PRO A 51 -7.52 -1.89 11.95
CA PRO A 51 -6.78 -3.13 12.17
C PRO A 51 -5.62 -3.32 11.18
N LEU A 52 -5.78 -2.89 9.93
CA LEU A 52 -4.68 -2.94 8.95
C LEU A 52 -3.53 -1.98 9.28
N VAL A 53 -3.81 -0.79 9.83
CA VAL A 53 -2.77 0.12 10.34
C VAL A 53 -1.99 -0.59 11.45
N PHE A 54 -2.68 -1.20 12.41
CA PHE A 54 -2.04 -1.95 13.48
C PHE A 54 -1.20 -3.14 12.94
N THR A 55 -1.73 -3.85 11.94
CA THR A 55 -1.02 -4.91 11.23
C THR A 55 0.26 -4.40 10.58
N GLY A 56 0.20 -3.27 9.88
CA GLY A 56 1.36 -2.64 9.24
C GLY A 56 2.41 -2.20 10.25
N LEU A 57 2.00 -1.60 11.38
CA LEU A 57 2.92 -1.20 12.46
C LEU A 57 3.65 -2.41 13.07
N LEU A 58 2.96 -3.54 13.25
CA LEU A 58 3.58 -4.77 13.74
C LEU A 58 4.60 -5.35 12.74
N LEU A 59 4.27 -5.34 11.45
CA LEU A 59 5.21 -5.77 10.40
C LEU A 59 6.42 -4.83 10.30
N TYR A 60 6.22 -3.52 10.49
CA TYR A 60 7.31 -2.54 10.55
C TYR A 60 8.20 -2.79 11.77
N PHE A 61 7.61 -3.03 12.95
CA PHE A 61 8.36 -3.41 14.15
C PHE A 61 9.18 -4.68 13.95
N ARG A 62 8.61 -5.70 13.28
CA ARG A 62 9.32 -6.92 12.91
C ARG A 62 10.55 -6.62 12.04
N SER A 63 10.40 -5.81 11.01
CA SER A 63 11.53 -5.39 10.15
C SER A 63 12.58 -4.60 10.93
N PHE A 64 12.16 -3.73 11.87
CA PHE A 64 13.07 -3.01 12.76
C PHE A 64 13.89 -3.97 13.63
N VAL A 65 13.27 -5.01 14.21
CA VAL A 65 13.99 -6.04 14.98
C VAL A 65 15.04 -6.74 14.10
N SER A 66 14.67 -7.19 12.89
CA SER A 66 15.62 -7.81 11.97
C SER A 66 16.82 -6.89 11.67
N LEU A 67 16.56 -5.60 11.40
CA LEU A 67 17.61 -4.62 11.11
C LEU A 67 18.49 -4.32 12.32
N PHE A 68 17.93 -4.31 13.53
CA PHE A 68 18.69 -4.12 14.77
C PHE A 68 19.72 -5.23 14.97
N PHE A 69 19.31 -6.50 14.81
CA PHE A 69 20.25 -7.63 14.87
C PHE A 69 21.25 -7.60 13.71
N LEU A 70 20.84 -7.21 12.51
CA LEU A 70 21.73 -7.07 11.35
C LEU A 70 22.82 -6.02 11.60
N GLY A 71 22.46 -4.87 12.18
CA GLY A 71 23.41 -3.83 12.55
C GLY A 71 24.42 -4.28 13.61
N GLY A 72 24.01 -5.18 14.51
CA GLY A 72 24.87 -5.78 15.53
C GLY A 72 25.95 -6.73 15.00
N LEU A 73 25.81 -7.25 13.77
CA LEU A 73 26.78 -8.17 13.16
C LEU A 73 28.01 -7.47 12.55
N GLY A 74 27.99 -6.14 12.44
CA GLY A 74 29.10 -5.35 11.92
C GLY A 74 28.81 -4.68 10.57
N ARG A 75 29.70 -3.75 10.19
CA ARG A 75 29.51 -2.88 9.00
C ARG A 75 29.45 -3.64 7.66
N PRO A 76 30.34 -4.62 7.38
CA PRO A 76 30.31 -5.34 6.10
C PRO A 76 29.02 -6.16 5.92
N THR A 77 28.65 -6.93 6.94
CA THR A 77 27.42 -7.75 6.94
C THR A 77 26.16 -6.89 6.87
N LEU A 78 26.13 -5.72 7.52
CA LEU A 78 25.02 -4.77 7.38
C LEU A 78 24.87 -4.25 5.95
N ALA A 79 25.98 -3.90 5.28
CA ALA A 79 25.95 -3.46 3.90
C ALA A 79 25.45 -4.58 2.97
N GLY A 80 25.97 -5.80 3.13
CA GLY A 80 25.58 -6.97 2.32
C GLY A 80 24.12 -7.37 2.53
N GLY A 81 23.66 -7.39 3.78
CA GLY A 81 22.27 -7.66 4.11
C GLY A 81 21.31 -6.58 3.62
N SER A 82 21.71 -5.30 3.65
CA SER A 82 20.92 -4.20 3.08
C SER A 82 20.81 -4.33 1.56
N LEU A 83 21.91 -4.67 0.88
CA LEU A 83 21.93 -4.95 -0.56
C LEU A 83 21.00 -6.11 -0.90
N ALA A 84 21.08 -7.22 -0.16
CA ALA A 84 20.18 -8.36 -0.33
C ALA A 84 18.71 -7.99 -0.14
N LEU A 85 18.38 -7.20 0.88
CA LEU A 85 17.01 -6.77 1.12
C LEU A 85 16.48 -5.88 -0.02
N ALA A 86 17.30 -4.97 -0.54
CA ALA A 86 16.96 -4.17 -1.72
C ALA A 86 16.69 -5.06 -2.95
N PHE A 87 17.57 -6.03 -3.22
CA PHE A 87 17.37 -7.01 -4.29
C PHE A 87 16.10 -7.84 -4.09
N ALA A 88 15.82 -8.29 -2.87
CA ALA A 88 14.62 -9.06 -2.55
C ALA A 88 13.34 -8.22 -2.77
N ASN A 89 13.37 -6.94 -2.39
CA ASN A 89 12.26 -6.00 -2.62
C ASN A 89 12.00 -5.79 -4.10
N ILE A 90 13.06 -5.54 -4.89
CA ILE A 90 12.97 -5.28 -6.34
C ILE A 90 12.46 -6.51 -7.09
N THR A 91 13.00 -7.68 -6.79
CA THR A 91 12.85 -8.87 -7.64
C THR A 91 11.83 -9.88 -7.13
N GLY A 92 11.41 -9.79 -5.87
CA GLY A 92 10.47 -10.73 -5.25
C GLY A 92 9.28 -10.04 -4.60
N TYR A 93 9.50 -9.33 -3.49
CA TYR A 93 8.39 -8.85 -2.64
C TYR A 93 7.46 -7.86 -3.35
N SER A 94 7.98 -6.98 -4.21
CA SER A 94 7.15 -6.08 -5.03
C SER A 94 6.27 -6.84 -6.03
N LEU A 95 6.81 -7.87 -6.69
CA LEU A 95 6.06 -8.73 -7.62
C LEU A 95 4.88 -9.41 -6.91
N PHE A 96 5.15 -10.01 -5.75
CA PHE A 96 4.15 -10.74 -4.96
C PHE A 96 3.04 -9.83 -4.47
N SER A 97 3.42 -8.66 -3.92
CA SER A 97 2.48 -7.63 -3.49
C SER A 97 1.57 -7.19 -4.64
N GLY A 98 2.16 -6.87 -5.79
CA GLY A 98 1.42 -6.34 -6.92
C GLY A 98 0.56 -7.36 -7.68
N LEU A 99 1.01 -8.61 -7.86
CA LEU A 99 0.17 -9.68 -8.43
C LEU A 99 -1.06 -9.96 -7.57
N THR A 100 -0.89 -9.95 -6.25
CA THR A 100 -1.96 -10.17 -5.26
C THR A 100 -3.03 -9.08 -5.32
N MET A 101 -2.68 -7.85 -5.69
CA MET A 101 -3.65 -6.75 -5.80
C MET A 101 -4.67 -6.98 -6.94
N GLY A 102 -4.30 -7.76 -7.98
CA GLY A 102 -5.26 -8.23 -8.97
C GLY A 102 -6.27 -9.23 -8.41
N VAL A 103 -5.80 -10.17 -7.57
CA VAL A 103 -6.64 -11.15 -6.86
C VAL A 103 -7.68 -10.43 -5.99
N GLU A 104 -7.27 -9.38 -5.27
CA GLU A 104 -8.16 -8.58 -4.41
C GLU A 104 -9.32 -7.92 -5.19
N SER A 105 -9.04 -7.46 -6.41
CA SER A 105 -10.04 -6.78 -7.25
C SER A 105 -11.21 -7.71 -7.59
N ILE A 106 -10.90 -8.97 -7.94
CA ILE A 106 -11.92 -9.99 -8.23
C ILE A 106 -12.61 -10.44 -6.94
N CYS A 107 -11.84 -10.76 -5.89
CA CYS A 107 -12.39 -11.29 -4.65
C CYS A 107 -13.33 -10.31 -3.93
N SER A 108 -13.03 -9.00 -3.93
CA SER A 108 -13.91 -7.99 -3.31
C SER A 108 -15.25 -7.89 -4.04
N GLN A 109 -15.25 -7.81 -5.37
CA GLN A 109 -16.49 -7.78 -6.14
C GLN A 109 -17.27 -9.09 -6.05
N ALA A 110 -16.59 -10.24 -6.11
CA ALA A 110 -17.21 -11.55 -5.94
C ALA A 110 -17.85 -11.72 -4.55
N PHE A 111 -17.19 -11.24 -3.49
CA PHE A 111 -17.74 -11.24 -2.14
C PHE A 111 -18.99 -10.35 -2.03
N GLY A 112 -18.94 -9.14 -2.61
CA GLY A 112 -20.10 -8.25 -2.73
C GLY A 112 -21.29 -8.91 -3.45
N ALA A 113 -21.01 -9.64 -4.53
CA ALA A 113 -22.00 -10.40 -5.29
C ALA A 113 -22.47 -11.70 -4.59
N LYS A 114 -21.97 -11.98 -3.37
CA LYS A 114 -22.20 -13.22 -2.60
C LYS A 114 -21.78 -14.51 -3.33
N ARG A 115 -20.81 -14.41 -4.24
CA ARG A 115 -20.24 -15.56 -4.97
C ARG A 115 -19.01 -16.09 -4.23
N TYR A 116 -19.24 -16.72 -3.10
CA TYR A 116 -18.16 -17.18 -2.21
C TYR A 116 -17.28 -18.26 -2.87
N ASN A 117 -17.85 -19.11 -3.74
CA ASN A 117 -17.09 -20.09 -4.53
C ASN A 117 -16.05 -19.42 -5.43
N LEU A 118 -16.43 -18.33 -6.11
CA LEU A 118 -15.51 -17.56 -6.95
C LEU A 118 -14.40 -16.91 -6.12
N VAL A 119 -14.70 -16.42 -4.92
CA VAL A 119 -13.68 -15.91 -3.99
C VAL A 119 -12.66 -17.02 -3.68
N GLN A 120 -13.12 -18.20 -3.27
CA GLN A 120 -12.22 -19.32 -2.93
C GLN A 120 -11.39 -19.78 -4.14
N ALA A 121 -12.01 -19.95 -5.30
CA ALA A 121 -11.32 -20.32 -6.54
C ALA A 121 -10.27 -19.28 -6.93
N THR A 122 -10.59 -17.99 -6.84
CA THR A 122 -9.65 -16.90 -7.15
C THR A 122 -8.49 -16.85 -6.17
N ILE A 123 -8.72 -17.11 -4.87
CA ILE A 123 -7.65 -17.22 -3.87
C ILE A 123 -6.71 -18.40 -4.19
N ARG A 124 -7.27 -19.57 -4.56
CA ARG A 124 -6.46 -20.74 -4.97
C ARG A 124 -5.61 -20.42 -6.20
N ARG A 125 -6.18 -19.79 -7.22
CA ARG A 125 -5.45 -19.30 -8.41
C ARG A 125 -4.38 -18.29 -8.04
N GLY A 126 -4.65 -17.40 -7.09
CA GLY A 126 -3.67 -16.46 -6.54
C GLY A 126 -2.47 -17.17 -5.91
N VAL A 127 -2.71 -18.21 -5.11
CA VAL A 127 -1.63 -19.03 -4.52
C VAL A 127 -0.82 -19.71 -5.62
N VAL A 128 -1.47 -20.35 -6.60
CA VAL A 128 -0.78 -21.01 -7.73
C VAL A 128 0.04 -19.99 -8.54
N LEU A 129 -0.53 -18.82 -8.84
CA LEU A 129 0.15 -17.74 -9.55
C LEU A 129 1.43 -17.30 -8.82
N LEU A 130 1.37 -17.11 -7.51
CA LEU A 130 2.53 -16.69 -6.72
C LEU A 130 3.56 -17.81 -6.56
N LEU A 131 3.13 -19.07 -6.40
CA LEU A 131 4.04 -20.21 -6.40
C LEU A 131 4.77 -20.34 -7.73
N LEU A 132 4.08 -20.19 -8.86
CA LEU A 132 4.72 -20.20 -10.18
C LEU A 132 5.68 -19.01 -10.35
N THR A 133 5.32 -17.84 -9.83
CA THR A 133 6.20 -16.66 -9.83
C THR A 133 7.41 -16.85 -8.90
N SER A 134 7.27 -17.63 -7.83
CA SER A 134 8.36 -17.90 -6.89
C SER A 134 9.52 -18.66 -7.52
N LEU A 135 9.27 -19.50 -8.53
CA LEU A 135 10.29 -20.31 -9.19
C LEU A 135 11.36 -19.47 -9.91
N PRO A 136 11.03 -18.56 -10.85
CA PRO A 136 12.03 -17.71 -11.48
C PRO A 136 12.71 -16.76 -10.49
N VAL A 137 11.98 -16.25 -9.48
CA VAL A 137 12.59 -15.41 -8.43
C VAL A 137 13.61 -16.21 -7.61
N SER A 138 13.29 -17.46 -7.24
CA SER A 138 14.22 -18.33 -6.51
C SER A 138 15.48 -18.60 -7.33
N LEU A 139 15.33 -18.91 -8.63
CA LEU A 139 16.46 -19.12 -9.53
C LEU A 139 17.34 -17.87 -9.63
N LEU A 140 16.73 -16.68 -9.66
CA LEU A 140 17.44 -15.41 -9.65
C LEU A 140 18.23 -15.21 -8.36
N TRP A 141 17.61 -15.45 -7.20
CA TRP A 141 18.24 -15.28 -5.88
C TRP A 141 19.40 -16.24 -5.65
N ILE A 142 19.27 -17.49 -6.09
CA ILE A 142 20.35 -18.49 -6.03
C ILE A 142 21.55 -18.08 -6.90
N ASN A 143 21.32 -17.36 -8.02
CA ASN A 143 22.38 -16.93 -8.93
C ASN A 143 22.82 -15.47 -8.71
N ILE A 144 22.51 -14.86 -7.56
CA ILE A 144 22.73 -13.43 -7.34
C ILE A 144 24.22 -13.02 -7.39
N VAL A 145 25.15 -13.90 -7.00
CA VAL A 145 26.61 -13.60 -7.04
C VAL A 145 27.03 -13.16 -8.44
N LYS A 146 26.67 -13.92 -9.47
CA LYS A 146 27.00 -13.61 -10.88
C LYS A 146 26.43 -12.26 -11.30
N ILE A 147 25.22 -11.92 -10.85
CA ILE A 147 24.57 -10.65 -11.17
C ILE A 147 25.32 -9.50 -10.49
N LEU A 148 25.70 -9.66 -9.23
CA LEU A 148 26.43 -8.64 -8.48
C LEU A 148 27.85 -8.43 -9.02
N GLU A 149 28.53 -9.50 -9.44
CA GLU A 149 29.82 -9.44 -10.14
C GLU A 149 29.69 -8.72 -11.49
N MET A 150 28.64 -9.00 -12.27
CA MET A 150 28.35 -8.26 -13.52
C MET A 150 28.11 -6.77 -13.26
N LEU A 151 27.52 -6.44 -12.11
CA LEU A 151 27.33 -5.06 -11.63
C LEU A 151 28.58 -4.49 -10.92
N LYS A 152 29.71 -5.21 -10.96
CA LYS A 152 31.01 -4.83 -10.38
C LYS A 152 30.94 -4.51 -8.88
N GLN A 153 30.09 -5.23 -8.15
CA GLN A 153 30.08 -5.17 -6.68
C GLN A 153 31.27 -5.92 -6.10
N ASP A 154 31.65 -5.53 -4.89
CA ASP A 154 32.70 -6.18 -4.11
C ASP A 154 32.33 -7.65 -3.78
N GLU A 155 33.33 -8.53 -3.78
CA GLU A 155 33.13 -9.98 -3.62
C GLU A 155 32.58 -10.32 -2.22
N ASP A 156 33.06 -9.66 -1.17
CA ASP A 156 32.59 -9.89 0.20
C ASP A 156 31.13 -9.42 0.33
N LEU A 157 30.79 -8.28 -0.27
CA LEU A 157 29.42 -7.76 -0.30
C LEU A 157 28.47 -8.70 -1.06
N ALA A 158 28.93 -9.23 -2.18
CA ALA A 158 28.17 -10.17 -3.00
C ALA A 158 27.94 -11.50 -2.27
N SER A 159 28.95 -11.99 -1.54
CA SER A 159 28.88 -13.22 -0.73
C SER A 159 27.88 -13.09 0.43
N GLU A 160 27.91 -11.98 1.15
CA GLU A 160 26.96 -11.67 2.23
C GLU A 160 25.52 -11.58 1.69
N ALA A 161 25.35 -10.87 0.58
CA ALA A 161 24.05 -10.71 -0.06
C ALA A 161 23.48 -12.05 -0.56
N HIS A 162 24.34 -12.89 -1.16
CA HIS A 162 23.99 -14.25 -1.58
C HIS A 162 23.57 -15.12 -0.41
N THR A 163 24.33 -15.11 0.69
CA THR A 163 23.99 -15.90 1.87
C THR A 163 22.63 -15.48 2.42
N PHE A 164 22.35 -14.19 2.53
CA PHE A 164 21.03 -13.73 2.97
C PHE A 164 19.91 -14.24 2.04
N LEU A 165 20.04 -14.00 0.72
CA LEU A 165 19.01 -14.34 -0.26
C LEU A 165 18.77 -15.84 -0.39
N LEU A 166 19.82 -16.65 -0.36
CA LEU A 166 19.74 -18.12 -0.42
C LEU A 166 18.90 -18.65 0.75
N TYR A 167 19.14 -18.16 1.97
CA TYR A 167 18.37 -18.55 3.16
C TYR A 167 16.98 -17.90 3.21
N SER A 168 16.72 -16.86 2.43
CA SER A 168 15.39 -16.27 2.24
C SER A 168 14.54 -16.97 1.18
N VAL A 169 15.07 -17.88 0.34
CA VAL A 169 14.29 -18.58 -0.69
C VAL A 169 13.00 -19.23 -0.16
N PRO A 170 13.00 -19.95 0.99
CA PRO A 170 11.75 -20.53 1.52
C PRO A 170 10.69 -19.48 1.88
N ASP A 171 11.09 -18.21 2.09
CA ASP A 171 10.16 -17.11 2.36
C ASP A 171 9.23 -16.87 1.17
N LEU A 172 9.71 -17.07 -0.06
CA LEU A 172 8.90 -16.93 -1.27
C LEU A 172 7.70 -17.89 -1.25
N VAL A 173 7.88 -19.10 -0.71
CA VAL A 173 6.78 -20.05 -0.52
C VAL A 173 5.80 -19.51 0.53
N ALA A 174 6.29 -19.06 1.70
CA ALA A 174 5.43 -18.47 2.72
C ALA A 174 4.63 -17.27 2.20
N GLN A 175 5.26 -16.36 1.46
CA GLN A 175 4.61 -15.20 0.84
C GLN A 175 3.54 -15.62 -0.18
N SER A 176 3.75 -16.71 -0.92
CA SER A 176 2.78 -17.23 -1.90
C SER A 176 1.44 -17.62 -1.26
N PHE A 177 1.45 -18.05 0.00
CA PHE A 177 0.23 -18.31 0.76
C PHE A 177 -0.25 -17.08 1.53
N LEU A 178 0.68 -16.35 2.13
CA LEU A 178 0.38 -15.25 3.05
C LEU A 178 -0.37 -14.10 2.37
N HIS A 179 0.04 -13.74 1.16
CA HIS A 179 -0.57 -12.67 0.40
C HIS A 179 -2.05 -12.97 0.04
N PRO A 180 -2.40 -14.11 -0.58
CA PRO A 180 -3.79 -14.49 -0.83
C PRO A 180 -4.62 -14.66 0.46
N LEU A 181 -4.06 -15.25 1.52
CA LEU A 181 -4.78 -15.40 2.80
C LEU A 181 -5.16 -14.04 3.42
N ARG A 182 -4.27 -13.05 3.33
CA ARG A 182 -4.57 -11.67 3.75
C ARG A 182 -5.69 -11.07 2.92
N VAL A 183 -5.68 -11.27 1.59
CA VAL A 183 -6.78 -10.83 0.71
C VAL A 183 -8.10 -11.49 1.13
N TYR A 184 -8.12 -12.80 1.32
CA TYR A 184 -9.31 -13.56 1.73
C TYR A 184 -9.98 -12.98 2.97
N LEU A 185 -9.21 -12.64 4.00
CA LEU A 185 -9.75 -12.04 5.23
C LEU A 185 -10.17 -10.57 5.02
N ARG A 186 -9.38 -9.79 4.28
CA ARG A 186 -9.67 -8.38 4.00
C ARG A 186 -10.95 -8.20 3.20
N THR A 187 -11.17 -8.97 2.14
CA THR A 187 -12.36 -8.83 1.28
C THR A 187 -13.66 -9.06 2.04
N GLN A 188 -13.60 -9.92 3.08
CA GLN A 188 -14.71 -10.19 3.99
C GLN A 188 -14.84 -9.17 5.13
N SER A 189 -14.00 -8.14 5.17
CA SER A 189 -13.87 -7.18 6.28
C SER A 189 -13.49 -7.82 7.63
N LYS A 190 -12.91 -9.04 7.63
CA LYS A 190 -12.41 -9.74 8.82
C LYS A 190 -10.95 -9.40 9.08
N THR A 191 -10.64 -8.11 9.28
CA THR A 191 -9.25 -7.63 9.43
C THR A 191 -8.69 -7.76 10.85
N LEU A 192 -9.53 -7.76 11.89
CA LEU A 192 -9.08 -7.92 13.27
C LEU A 192 -8.38 -9.27 13.55
N PRO A 193 -8.92 -10.43 13.11
CA PRO A 193 -8.22 -11.71 13.24
C PRO A 193 -6.84 -11.71 12.57
N LEU A 194 -6.74 -11.14 11.36
CA LEU A 194 -5.47 -10.98 10.66
C LEU A 194 -4.47 -10.19 11.52
N SER A 195 -4.91 -9.11 12.15
CA SER A 195 -4.10 -8.29 13.04
C SER A 195 -3.62 -9.05 14.27
N ILE A 196 -4.50 -9.85 14.91
CA ILE A 196 -4.16 -10.67 16.07
C ILE A 196 -3.12 -11.73 15.70
N CYS A 197 -3.34 -12.48 14.62
CA CYS A 197 -2.36 -13.47 14.15
C CYS A 197 -1.01 -12.82 13.83
N THR A 198 -1.03 -11.63 13.22
CA THR A 198 0.20 -10.86 12.93
C THR A 198 0.88 -10.40 14.21
N ALA A 199 0.12 -10.00 15.24
CA ALA A 199 0.67 -9.60 16.54
C ALA A 199 1.40 -10.77 17.21
N VAL A 200 0.75 -11.94 17.27
CA VAL A 200 1.35 -13.15 17.85
C VAL A 200 2.62 -13.54 17.09
N ALA A 201 2.58 -13.58 15.75
CA ALA A 201 3.75 -13.91 14.94
C ALA A 201 4.90 -12.88 15.10
N SER A 202 4.57 -11.60 15.25
CA SER A 202 5.57 -10.53 15.44
C SER A 202 6.20 -10.57 16.83
N VAL A 203 5.43 -10.89 17.87
CA VAL A 203 5.97 -11.09 19.23
C VAL A 203 6.92 -12.28 19.26
N LEU A 204 6.58 -13.37 18.56
CA LEU A 204 7.46 -14.54 18.45
C LEU A 204 8.73 -14.28 17.61
N HIS A 205 8.73 -13.28 16.72
CA HIS A 205 9.88 -12.96 15.88
C HIS A 205 11.12 -12.56 16.70
N LEU A 206 10.95 -11.80 17.78
CA LEU A 206 12.06 -11.36 18.63
C LEU A 206 12.83 -12.53 19.28
N PRO A 207 12.19 -13.45 20.03
CA PRO A 207 12.90 -14.60 20.60
C PRO A 207 13.45 -15.54 19.53
N ILE A 208 12.76 -15.72 18.40
CA ILE A 208 13.27 -16.53 17.27
C ILE A 208 14.55 -15.91 16.70
N THR A 209 14.56 -14.59 16.47
CA THR A 209 15.74 -13.88 15.95
C THR A 209 16.89 -13.94 16.95
N PHE A 210 16.63 -13.71 18.24
CA PHE A 210 17.63 -13.83 19.29
C PHE A 210 18.23 -15.24 19.35
N LEU A 211 17.39 -16.29 19.29
CA LEU A 211 17.84 -17.68 19.31
C LEU A 211 18.74 -17.98 18.11
N LEU A 212 18.30 -17.66 16.89
CA LEU A 212 19.05 -17.98 15.67
C LEU A 212 20.34 -17.16 15.55
N VAL A 213 20.28 -15.86 15.83
CA VAL A 213 21.41 -14.95 15.60
C VAL A 213 22.39 -14.98 16.77
N SER A 214 21.91 -14.76 17.99
CA SER A 214 22.78 -14.56 19.17
C SER A 214 23.15 -15.86 19.87
N TYR A 215 22.19 -16.79 20.03
CA TYR A 215 22.45 -18.04 20.78
C TYR A 215 23.10 -19.12 19.90
N LEU A 216 22.56 -19.38 18.70
CA LEU A 216 23.11 -20.36 17.76
C LEU A 216 24.26 -19.81 16.90
N GLY A 217 24.52 -18.49 16.95
CA GLY A 217 25.62 -17.86 16.23
C GLY A 217 25.48 -17.95 14.71
N PHE A 218 24.25 -17.98 14.17
CA PHE A 218 24.07 -18.13 12.73
C PHE A 218 24.44 -16.86 11.94
N GLY A 219 24.57 -15.70 12.57
CA GLY A 219 24.89 -14.46 11.86
C GLY A 219 23.80 -14.09 10.84
N ILE A 220 24.20 -13.68 9.64
CA ILE A 220 23.27 -13.17 8.61
C ILE A 220 22.22 -14.21 8.17
N LYS A 221 22.60 -15.49 8.08
CA LYS A 221 21.65 -16.58 7.74
C LYS A 221 20.58 -16.74 8.83
N GLY A 222 20.91 -16.43 10.08
CA GLY A 222 19.97 -16.45 11.21
C GLY A 222 18.88 -15.37 11.08
N ILE A 223 19.22 -14.21 10.52
CA ILE A 223 18.28 -13.11 10.26
C ILE A 223 17.34 -13.48 9.10
N ALA A 224 17.89 -14.02 8.02
CA ALA A 224 17.08 -14.51 6.90
C ALA A 224 16.09 -15.61 7.35
N LEU A 225 16.58 -16.62 8.07
CA LEU A 225 15.76 -17.71 8.59
C LEU A 225 14.73 -17.25 9.64
N SER A 226 15.05 -16.29 10.50
CA SER A 226 14.06 -15.78 11.45
C SER A 226 12.89 -15.10 10.75
N GLY A 227 13.15 -14.40 9.64
CA GLY A 227 12.12 -13.86 8.75
C GLY A 227 11.22 -14.95 8.17
N VAL A 228 11.83 -16.00 7.59
CA VAL A 228 11.14 -17.17 7.03
C VAL A 228 10.22 -17.81 8.07
N VAL A 229 10.76 -18.17 9.24
CA VAL A 229 10.00 -18.83 10.31
C VAL A 229 8.84 -17.95 10.78
N SER A 230 9.04 -16.64 10.91
CA SER A 230 7.98 -15.72 11.29
C SER A 230 6.85 -15.64 10.27
N ASN A 231 7.16 -15.66 8.97
CA ASN A 231 6.14 -15.66 7.93
C ASN A 231 5.40 -17.00 7.86
N PHE A 232 6.08 -18.14 8.05
CA PHE A 232 5.42 -19.44 8.19
C PHE A 232 4.53 -19.52 9.43
N ASN A 233 4.98 -19.01 10.58
CA ASN A 233 4.14 -18.90 11.78
C ASN A 233 2.85 -18.13 11.49
N LEU A 234 2.96 -17.00 10.78
CA LEU A 234 1.78 -16.23 10.39
C LEU A 234 0.86 -17.01 9.45
N VAL A 235 1.40 -17.70 8.44
CA VAL A 235 0.60 -18.59 7.56
C VAL A 235 -0.15 -19.64 8.37
N VAL A 236 0.53 -20.32 9.29
CA VAL A 236 -0.07 -21.35 10.16
C VAL A 236 -1.17 -20.74 11.03
N PHE A 237 -0.93 -19.59 11.66
CA PHE A 237 -1.94 -18.94 12.51
C PHE A 237 -3.18 -18.52 11.71
N LEU A 238 -3.00 -17.97 10.51
CA LEU A 238 -4.11 -17.61 9.64
C LEU A 238 -4.88 -18.86 9.16
N PHE A 239 -4.18 -19.93 8.81
CA PHE A 239 -4.81 -21.19 8.41
C PHE A 239 -5.62 -21.81 9.56
N VAL A 240 -5.06 -21.85 10.77
CA VAL A 240 -5.76 -22.32 11.98
C VAL A 240 -6.99 -21.46 12.26
N TYR A 241 -6.87 -20.13 12.15
CA TYR A 241 -8.01 -19.23 12.31
C TYR A 241 -9.12 -19.55 11.30
N ILE A 242 -8.80 -19.60 10.01
CA ILE A 242 -9.78 -19.87 8.94
C ILE A 242 -10.43 -21.25 9.09
N ARG A 243 -9.66 -22.27 9.48
CA ARG A 243 -10.15 -23.65 9.53
C ARG A 243 -10.98 -23.97 10.78
N PHE A 244 -10.68 -23.33 11.92
CA PHE A 244 -11.22 -23.73 13.22
C PHE A 244 -11.96 -22.62 13.98
N LEU A 245 -11.61 -21.35 13.77
CA LEU A 245 -12.13 -20.22 14.55
C LEU A 245 -13.03 -19.28 13.74
N GLU A 246 -13.02 -19.39 12.42
CA GLU A 246 -13.91 -18.62 11.56
C GLU A 246 -15.35 -19.14 11.72
N ASP A 247 -16.25 -18.27 12.19
CA ASP A 247 -17.68 -18.55 12.23
C ASP A 247 -18.16 -18.92 10.82
N LYS A 248 -18.49 -20.20 10.62
CA LYS A 248 -19.07 -20.73 9.38
C LYS A 248 -20.53 -20.29 9.16
N LYS A 249 -20.99 -19.23 9.82
CA LYS A 249 -22.35 -18.72 9.68
C LYS A 249 -22.61 -18.34 8.22
N SER A 250 -23.42 -19.16 7.54
CA SER A 250 -23.98 -18.94 6.20
C SER A 250 -23.09 -19.31 5.00
N ILE A 251 -22.26 -20.35 5.09
CA ILE A 251 -22.02 -21.19 3.91
C ILE A 251 -22.85 -22.44 4.20
N ASN A 252 -24.08 -22.51 3.67
CA ASN A 252 -24.83 -23.75 3.72
C ASN A 252 -23.91 -24.84 3.19
N ASP A 253 -23.72 -25.91 3.96
CA ASP A 253 -23.04 -27.14 3.57
C ASP A 253 -23.78 -27.89 2.42
N GLU A 254 -24.60 -27.18 1.64
CA GLU A 254 -25.34 -27.62 0.44
C GLU A 254 -24.95 -26.79 -0.81
N VAL A 255 -23.88 -26.00 -0.76
CA VAL A 255 -23.30 -25.48 -1.99
C VAL A 255 -22.57 -26.65 -2.63
N LEU A 256 -23.28 -27.37 -3.50
CA LEU A 256 -22.70 -28.23 -4.53
C LEU A 256 -21.40 -27.58 -4.98
N GLU A 257 -20.31 -28.35 -5.02
CA GLU A 257 -19.11 -27.95 -5.74
C GLU A 257 -19.56 -27.63 -7.18
N GLU A 258 -19.94 -26.37 -7.43
CA GLU A 258 -19.76 -25.79 -8.74
C GLU A 258 -18.27 -25.97 -8.96
N GLU A 259 -17.91 -26.99 -9.74
CA GLU A 259 -16.62 -27.05 -10.39
C GLU A 259 -16.50 -25.72 -11.12
N VAL A 260 -15.92 -24.72 -10.46
CA VAL A 260 -15.47 -23.51 -11.11
C VAL A 260 -14.33 -24.00 -11.97
N GLU A 261 -14.70 -24.46 -13.16
CA GLU A 261 -13.81 -25.03 -14.15
C GLU A 261 -12.60 -24.11 -14.27
N ASP A 262 -11.40 -24.69 -14.23
CA ASP A 262 -10.16 -23.94 -14.30
C ASP A 262 -9.90 -23.50 -15.75
N SER A 263 -10.84 -22.70 -16.24
CA SER A 263 -10.92 -22.25 -17.62
C SER A 263 -9.83 -21.22 -17.89
N VAL A 264 -9.27 -21.30 -19.10
CA VAL A 264 -8.33 -20.31 -19.65
C VAL A 264 -8.88 -18.88 -19.53
N ARG A 265 -10.22 -18.72 -19.59
CA ARG A 265 -10.88 -17.42 -19.45
C ARG A 265 -10.69 -16.81 -18.06
N GLU A 266 -10.82 -17.60 -16.99
CA GLU A 266 -10.65 -17.12 -15.61
C GLU A 266 -9.20 -16.73 -15.32
N TRP A 267 -8.24 -17.50 -15.83
CA TRP A 267 -6.82 -17.14 -15.81
C TRP A 267 -6.55 -15.85 -16.60
N LYS A 268 -7.16 -15.67 -17.78
CA LYS A 268 -7.04 -14.43 -18.57
C LYS A 268 -7.61 -13.22 -17.84
N LYS A 269 -8.76 -13.35 -17.16
CA LYS A 269 -9.36 -12.30 -16.31
C LYS A 269 -8.41 -11.93 -15.17
N LEU A 270 -7.91 -12.93 -14.43
CA LEU A 270 -6.98 -12.73 -13.33
C LEU A 270 -5.69 -12.03 -13.77
N LEU A 271 -5.01 -12.57 -14.79
CA LEU A 271 -3.77 -11.98 -15.32
C LEU A 271 -4.00 -10.58 -15.89
N GLY A 272 -5.15 -10.34 -16.52
CA GLY A 272 -5.56 -9.03 -17.04
C GLY A 272 -5.63 -7.92 -16.00
N LEU A 273 -5.82 -8.29 -14.72
CA LEU A 273 -5.85 -7.38 -13.55
C LEU A 273 -4.55 -7.46 -12.73
N ALA A 274 -3.97 -8.65 -12.55
CA ALA A 274 -2.78 -8.88 -11.74
C ALA A 274 -1.52 -8.28 -12.39
N VAL A 275 -1.32 -8.45 -13.70
CA VAL A 275 -0.12 -7.92 -14.37
C VAL A 275 -0.06 -6.40 -14.32
N PRO A 276 -1.11 -5.63 -14.67
CA PRO A 276 -1.06 -4.17 -14.53
C PRO A 276 -0.88 -3.70 -13.08
N SER A 277 -1.49 -4.40 -12.12
CA SER A 277 -1.30 -4.10 -10.69
C SER A 277 0.16 -4.35 -10.26
N CYS A 278 0.75 -5.45 -10.73
CA CYS A 278 2.14 -5.79 -10.52
C CYS A 278 3.08 -4.72 -11.06
N VAL A 279 2.91 -4.33 -12.32
CA VAL A 279 3.69 -3.26 -12.95
C VAL A 279 3.56 -1.96 -12.16
N SER A 280 2.35 -1.58 -11.75
CA SER A 280 2.13 -0.37 -10.96
C SER A 280 2.92 -0.35 -9.64
N VAL A 281 2.88 -1.46 -8.89
CA VAL A 281 3.57 -1.56 -7.59
C VAL A 281 5.08 -1.61 -7.78
N CYS A 282 5.56 -2.39 -8.74
CA CYS A 282 6.99 -2.52 -9.03
C CYS A 282 7.59 -1.18 -9.45
N LEU A 283 6.93 -0.46 -10.36
CA LEU A 283 7.39 0.85 -10.81
C LEU A 283 7.49 1.86 -9.66
N GLU A 284 6.55 1.83 -8.72
CA GLU A 284 6.58 2.70 -7.53
C GLU A 284 7.76 2.35 -6.62
N TRP A 285 7.98 1.07 -6.32
CA TRP A 285 9.06 0.63 -5.43
C TRP A 285 10.43 0.83 -6.07
N TRP A 286 10.58 0.49 -7.35
CA TRP A 286 11.83 0.65 -8.09
C TRP A 286 12.23 2.12 -8.23
N CYS A 287 11.27 3.06 -8.25
CA CYS A 287 11.58 4.49 -8.28
C CYS A 287 12.39 4.93 -7.05
N TYR A 288 12.08 4.41 -5.86
CA TYR A 288 12.85 4.71 -4.65
C TYR A 288 14.26 4.12 -4.71
N GLU A 289 14.42 2.91 -5.25
CA GLU A 289 15.73 2.27 -5.43
C GLU A 289 16.59 3.04 -6.44
N ILE A 290 15.99 3.49 -7.55
CA ILE A 290 16.68 4.35 -8.52
C ILE A 290 17.09 5.67 -7.88
N MET A 291 16.25 6.28 -7.02
CA MET A 291 16.65 7.48 -6.28
C MET A 291 17.86 7.25 -5.37
N ILE A 292 17.92 6.11 -4.67
CA ILE A 292 19.08 5.76 -3.83
C ILE A 292 20.34 5.67 -4.72
N LEU A 293 20.24 5.00 -5.87
CA LEU A 293 21.33 4.93 -6.85
C LEU A 293 21.76 6.33 -7.33
N LEU A 294 20.80 7.22 -7.63
CA LEU A 294 21.08 8.60 -8.02
C LEU A 294 21.77 9.41 -6.92
N CYS A 295 21.46 9.15 -5.63
CA CYS A 295 22.20 9.75 -4.53
C CYS A 295 23.68 9.35 -4.54
N GLY A 296 23.99 8.13 -4.96
CA GLY A 296 25.36 7.63 -5.14
C GLY A 296 26.20 8.38 -6.19
N PHE A 297 25.57 9.15 -7.08
CA PHE A 297 26.25 9.98 -8.07
C PHE A 297 26.38 11.46 -7.66
N LEU A 298 25.88 11.85 -6.48
CA LEU A 298 26.03 13.21 -5.96
C LEU A 298 27.43 13.44 -5.37
N ILE A 299 27.80 14.71 -5.18
CA ILE A 299 29.13 15.15 -4.70
C ILE A 299 29.53 14.48 -3.36
N ASN A 300 28.58 14.30 -2.44
CA ASN A 300 28.79 13.57 -1.18
C ASN A 300 27.91 12.29 -1.17
N PRO A 301 28.34 11.20 -1.81
CA PRO A 301 27.50 10.02 -2.01
C PRO A 301 27.25 9.28 -0.69
N LYS A 302 28.24 9.25 0.22
CA LYS A 302 28.09 8.61 1.54
C LYS A 302 26.99 9.27 2.35
N ALA A 303 27.03 10.59 2.49
CA ALA A 303 26.04 11.30 3.30
C ALA A 303 24.65 11.26 2.66
N THR A 304 24.55 11.44 1.34
CA THR A 304 23.27 11.48 0.63
C THR A 304 22.58 10.12 0.58
N VAL A 305 23.31 9.02 0.35
CA VAL A 305 22.76 7.65 0.39
C VAL A 305 22.30 7.31 1.81
N ALA A 306 23.10 7.64 2.84
CA ALA A 306 22.72 7.40 4.23
C ALA A 306 21.48 8.23 4.64
N SER A 307 21.41 9.51 4.26
CA SER A 307 20.22 10.34 4.48
C SER A 307 19.00 9.77 3.75
N MET A 308 19.15 9.29 2.52
CA MET A 308 18.05 8.64 1.78
C MET A 308 17.53 7.41 2.54
N GLY A 309 18.42 6.59 3.08
CA GLY A 309 18.04 5.45 3.93
C GLY A 309 17.23 5.86 5.15
N ILE A 310 17.66 6.89 5.89
CA ILE A 310 16.91 7.43 7.05
C ILE A 310 15.53 7.95 6.64
N LEU A 311 15.43 8.62 5.48
CA LEU A 311 14.17 9.13 4.96
C LEU A 311 13.23 7.99 4.53
N ILE A 312 13.75 6.94 3.90
CA ILE A 312 12.95 5.76 3.53
C ILE A 312 12.34 5.11 4.77
N GLN A 313 13.05 5.08 5.92
CA GLN A 313 12.47 4.57 7.16
C GLN A 313 11.26 5.39 7.63
N ILE A 314 11.34 6.73 7.60
CA ILE A 314 10.19 7.56 7.99
C ILE A 314 9.05 7.46 6.98
N THR A 315 9.36 7.43 5.68
CA THR A 315 8.37 7.31 4.62
C THR A 315 7.66 5.96 4.71
N SER A 316 8.39 4.88 4.98
CA SER A 316 7.82 3.55 5.19
C SER A 316 6.87 3.51 6.40
N LEU A 317 7.24 4.15 7.50
CA LEU A 317 6.38 4.28 8.69
C LEU A 317 5.09 5.06 8.37
N VAL A 318 5.23 6.21 7.70
CA VAL A 318 4.09 7.08 7.35
C VAL A 318 3.19 6.42 6.31
N TYR A 319 3.75 5.65 5.37
CA TYR A 319 3.01 4.97 4.31
C TYR A 319 2.06 3.87 4.80
N ILE A 320 2.25 3.35 6.02
CA ILE A 320 1.34 2.36 6.63
C ILE A 320 -0.09 2.89 6.72
N PHE A 321 -0.27 4.18 7.01
CA PHE A 321 -1.58 4.80 7.16
C PHE A 321 -2.36 4.91 5.83
N PRO A 322 -1.84 5.55 4.77
CA PRO A 322 -2.53 5.64 3.48
C PRO A 322 -2.68 4.28 2.81
N SER A 323 -1.70 3.37 2.91
CA SER A 323 -1.83 2.02 2.35
C SER A 323 -2.96 1.23 3.02
N SER A 324 -3.09 1.32 4.35
CA SER A 324 -4.19 0.67 5.09
C SER A 324 -5.55 1.25 4.74
N LEU A 325 -5.65 2.58 4.61
CA LEU A 325 -6.86 3.24 4.12
C LEU A 325 -7.20 2.78 2.69
N SER A 326 -6.20 2.69 1.81
CA SER A 326 -6.37 2.23 0.43
C SER A 326 -6.91 0.81 0.34
N PHE A 327 -6.44 -0.12 1.18
CA PHE A 327 -7.03 -1.47 1.27
C PHE A 327 -8.48 -1.46 1.78
N GLY A 328 -8.78 -0.63 2.77
CA GLY A 328 -10.14 -0.47 3.29
C GLY A 328 -11.10 0.09 2.24
N VAL A 329 -10.70 1.14 1.52
CA VAL A 329 -11.48 1.75 0.44
C VAL A 329 -11.64 0.79 -0.73
N SER A 330 -10.57 0.11 -1.16
CA SER A 330 -10.59 -0.93 -2.20
C SER A 330 -11.63 -2.01 -1.88
N THR A 331 -11.60 -2.55 -0.66
CA THR A 331 -12.55 -3.55 -0.19
C THR A 331 -14.00 -3.02 -0.19
N ARG A 332 -14.23 -1.82 0.36
CA ARG A 332 -15.59 -1.24 0.42
C ARG A 332 -16.15 -0.96 -0.96
N VAL A 333 -15.36 -0.33 -1.84
CA VAL A 333 -15.76 -0.03 -3.23
C VAL A 333 -16.06 -1.32 -3.99
N GLY A 334 -15.17 -2.32 -3.92
CA GLY A 334 -15.39 -3.62 -4.57
C GLY A 334 -16.63 -4.34 -4.06
N ASN A 335 -16.83 -4.40 -2.74
CA ASN A 335 -18.00 -5.05 -2.15
C ASN A 335 -19.32 -4.37 -2.55
N GLU A 336 -19.38 -3.03 -2.57
CA GLU A 336 -20.60 -2.30 -2.96
C GLU A 336 -20.87 -2.38 -4.48
N LEU A 337 -19.83 -2.36 -5.32
CA LEU A 337 -19.98 -2.59 -6.77
C LEU A 337 -20.47 -4.01 -7.06
N GLY A 338 -19.86 -5.02 -6.44
CA GLY A 338 -20.30 -6.41 -6.54
C GLY A 338 -21.73 -6.64 -6.04
N SER A 339 -22.17 -5.85 -5.05
CA SER A 339 -23.56 -5.86 -4.54
C SER A 339 -24.55 -5.10 -5.44
N ASN A 340 -24.12 -4.62 -6.61
CA ASN A 340 -24.90 -3.76 -7.51
C ASN A 340 -25.42 -2.47 -6.83
N ARG A 341 -24.55 -1.80 -6.05
CA ARG A 341 -24.87 -0.54 -5.34
C ARG A 341 -23.89 0.58 -5.72
N PRO A 342 -23.94 1.06 -6.98
CA PRO A 342 -22.99 2.06 -7.52
C PRO A 342 -22.93 3.36 -6.70
N GLU A 343 -24.07 3.86 -6.22
CA GLU A 343 -24.10 5.06 -5.37
C GLU A 343 -23.38 4.87 -4.03
N ARG A 344 -23.42 3.66 -3.44
CA ARG A 344 -22.68 3.37 -2.21
C ARG A 344 -21.19 3.26 -2.48
N ALA A 345 -20.80 2.65 -3.60
CA ALA A 345 -19.41 2.60 -4.04
C ALA A 345 -18.84 4.01 -4.27
N ARG A 346 -19.60 4.90 -4.93
CA ARG A 346 -19.24 6.31 -5.10
C ARG A 346 -19.03 7.01 -3.77
N ARG A 347 -19.93 6.81 -2.81
CA ARG A 347 -19.79 7.39 -1.46
C ARG A 347 -18.55 6.88 -0.75
N ALA A 348 -18.29 5.57 -0.78
CA ALA A 348 -17.08 4.99 -0.19
C ALA A 348 -15.79 5.59 -0.79
N ALA A 349 -15.77 5.81 -2.11
CA ALA A 349 -14.64 6.45 -2.78
C ALA A 349 -14.46 7.92 -2.38
N VAL A 350 -15.54 8.72 -2.38
CA VAL A 350 -15.47 10.15 -1.99
C VAL A 350 -15.06 10.32 -0.53
N VAL A 351 -15.66 9.54 0.38
CA VAL A 351 -15.33 9.57 1.81
C VAL A 351 -13.89 9.11 2.03
N GLY A 352 -13.47 8.02 1.38
CA GLY A 352 -12.09 7.53 1.43
C GLY A 352 -11.08 8.58 0.98
N LEU A 353 -11.32 9.24 -0.16
CA LEU A 353 -10.48 10.33 -0.64
C LEU A 353 -10.47 11.53 0.33
N GLY A 354 -11.60 11.90 0.92
CA GLY A 354 -11.67 12.93 1.96
C GLY A 354 -10.81 12.59 3.18
N LEU A 355 -10.91 11.36 3.70
CA LEU A 355 -10.08 10.87 4.81
C LEU A 355 -8.60 10.87 4.46
N SER A 356 -8.24 10.53 3.21
CA SER A 356 -6.85 10.51 2.76
C SER A 356 -6.20 11.89 2.71
N ILE A 357 -6.96 12.94 2.39
CA ILE A 357 -6.47 14.33 2.43
C ILE A 357 -6.15 14.72 3.89
N ALA A 358 -7.05 14.39 4.82
CA ALA A 358 -6.81 14.64 6.25
C ALA A 358 -5.56 13.88 6.77
N LEU A 359 -5.39 12.62 6.35
CA LEU A 359 -4.18 11.85 6.65
C LEU A 359 -2.92 12.51 6.06
N GLY A 360 -2.98 13.03 4.84
CA GLY A 360 -1.87 13.76 4.23
C GLY A 360 -1.43 14.98 5.05
N PHE A 361 -2.39 15.79 5.54
CA PHE A 361 -2.08 16.92 6.42
C PHE A 361 -1.49 16.48 7.76
N THR A 362 -1.98 15.37 8.32
CA THR A 362 -1.42 14.80 9.55
C THR A 362 0.00 14.29 9.33
N ALA A 363 0.27 13.64 8.19
CA ALA A 363 1.59 13.16 7.81
C ALA A 363 2.60 14.29 7.58
N LEU A 364 2.18 15.38 6.90
CA LEU A 364 2.99 16.60 6.77
C LEU A 364 3.32 17.20 8.14
N THR A 365 2.30 17.35 9.00
CA THR A 365 2.50 17.92 10.34
C THR A 365 3.45 17.05 11.16
N PHE A 366 3.30 15.72 11.10
CA PHE A 366 4.15 14.77 11.78
C PHE A 366 5.61 14.88 11.31
N THR A 367 5.86 14.73 10.01
CA THR A 367 7.22 14.73 9.42
C THR A 367 7.96 16.04 9.68
N VAL A 368 7.26 17.19 9.62
CA VAL A 368 7.84 18.50 9.96
C VAL A 368 8.15 18.61 11.45
N SER A 369 7.26 18.14 12.32
CA SER A 369 7.41 18.26 13.78
C SER A 369 8.54 17.39 14.32
N VAL A 370 8.69 16.16 13.81
CA VAL A 370 9.71 15.22 14.30
C VAL A 370 11.09 15.44 13.69
N ARG A 371 11.24 16.39 12.74
CA ARG A 371 12.44 16.49 11.89
C ARG A 371 13.76 16.52 12.66
N ASN A 372 13.82 17.30 13.74
CA ASN A 372 15.03 17.50 14.53
C ASN A 372 15.43 16.25 15.31
N MET A 373 14.44 15.54 15.85
CA MET A 373 14.64 14.34 16.67
C MET A 373 14.90 13.11 15.80
N TRP A 374 14.21 13.00 14.65
CA TRP A 374 14.29 11.83 13.78
C TRP A 374 15.70 11.63 13.23
N ALA A 375 16.33 12.67 12.69
CA ALA A 375 17.68 12.56 12.13
C ALA A 375 18.71 12.11 13.19
N ARG A 376 18.64 12.69 14.39
CA ARG A 376 19.53 12.40 15.52
C ARG A 376 19.30 11.03 16.16
N LEU A 377 18.16 10.38 15.90
CA LEU A 377 17.90 9.02 16.36
C LEU A 377 18.80 8.00 15.64
N PHE A 378 19.18 8.28 14.38
CA PHE A 378 19.91 7.34 13.53
C PHE A 378 21.41 7.64 13.42
N THR A 379 21.84 8.90 13.59
CA THR A 379 23.23 9.28 13.42
C THR A 379 23.59 10.61 14.10
N ASP A 380 24.86 10.71 14.50
CA ASP A 380 25.50 11.95 14.99
C ASP A 380 26.32 12.67 13.91
N ASP A 381 26.35 12.17 12.66
CA ASP A 381 27.04 12.82 11.54
C ASP A 381 26.27 14.06 11.08
N GLU A 382 26.88 15.24 11.26
CA GLU A 382 26.26 16.53 10.97
C GLU A 382 25.87 16.72 9.49
N ASP A 383 26.61 16.12 8.54
CA ASP A 383 26.27 16.22 7.12
C ASP A 383 24.99 15.42 6.82
N ILE A 384 24.89 14.21 7.36
CA ILE A 384 23.69 13.36 7.20
C ILE A 384 22.49 14.00 7.90
N VAL A 385 22.68 14.56 9.10
CA VAL A 385 21.64 15.27 9.84
C VAL A 385 21.14 16.45 9.04
N LYS A 386 22.03 17.32 8.54
CA LYS A 386 21.66 18.52 7.77
C LYS A 386 20.87 18.17 6.50
N LEU A 387 21.27 17.15 5.76
CA LEU A 387 20.56 16.68 4.57
C LEU A 387 19.17 16.14 4.91
N THR A 388 19.06 15.36 5.98
CA THR A 388 17.79 14.78 6.45
C THR A 388 16.81 15.87 6.91
N LEU A 389 17.29 16.85 7.69
CA LEU A 389 16.48 17.98 8.16
C LEU A 389 15.93 18.84 7.02
N MET A 390 16.72 19.00 5.96
CA MET A 390 16.31 19.73 4.77
C MET A 390 15.23 18.97 3.98
N ALA A 391 15.36 17.65 3.85
CA ALA A 391 14.46 16.83 3.05
C ALA A 391 13.12 16.52 3.74
N LEU A 392 13.09 16.35 5.07
CA LEU A 392 11.87 15.95 5.79
C LEU A 392 10.63 16.82 5.54
N PRO A 393 10.72 18.17 5.49
CA PRO A 393 9.59 19.00 5.09
C PRO A 393 9.11 18.73 3.65
N ILE A 394 10.03 18.41 2.74
CA ILE A 394 9.70 18.06 1.34
C ILE A 394 9.00 16.69 1.30
N VAL A 395 9.46 15.73 2.10
CA VAL A 395 8.77 14.44 2.29
C VAL A 395 7.34 14.67 2.78
N GLY A 396 7.15 15.51 3.79
CA GLY A 396 5.83 15.86 4.28
C GLY A 396 4.92 16.46 3.19
N LEU A 397 5.46 17.31 2.31
CA LEU A 397 4.72 17.84 1.17
C LEU A 397 4.39 16.75 0.14
N CYS A 398 5.30 15.79 -0.07
CA CYS A 398 5.03 14.62 -0.93
C CYS A 398 3.84 13.81 -0.39
N GLU A 399 3.71 13.67 0.94
CA GLU A 399 2.62 12.92 1.56
C GLU A 399 1.22 13.53 1.34
N LEU A 400 1.14 14.84 1.10
CA LEU A 400 -0.13 15.49 0.70
C LEU A 400 -0.66 14.95 -0.64
N GLY A 401 0.24 14.63 -1.58
CA GLY A 401 -0.12 14.00 -2.86
C GLY A 401 -0.22 12.48 -2.74
N ASN A 402 0.69 11.86 -1.99
CA ASN A 402 0.80 10.41 -1.84
C ASN A 402 -0.45 9.81 -1.19
N CYS A 403 -0.98 10.41 -0.12
CA CYS A 403 -2.12 9.84 0.61
C CYS A 403 -3.39 9.73 -0.29
N PRO A 404 -3.84 10.80 -0.99
CA PRO A 404 -4.95 10.70 -1.92
C PRO A 404 -4.65 9.88 -3.18
N GLN A 405 -3.40 9.92 -3.69
CA GLN A 405 -2.97 9.06 -4.79
C GLN A 405 -3.11 7.57 -4.43
N THR A 406 -2.57 7.16 -3.29
CA THR A 406 -2.59 5.78 -2.82
C THR A 406 -4.03 5.32 -2.57
N THR A 407 -4.88 6.19 -2.01
CA THR A 407 -6.31 5.89 -1.82
C THR A 407 -7.07 5.80 -3.14
N GLY A 408 -6.77 6.68 -4.11
CA GLY A 408 -7.33 6.61 -5.46
C GLY A 408 -6.94 5.34 -6.20
N CYS A 409 -5.70 4.87 -6.06
CA CYS A 409 -5.31 3.52 -6.51
C CYS A 409 -6.19 2.44 -5.88
N GLY A 410 -6.54 2.58 -4.60
CA GLY A 410 -7.51 1.70 -3.92
C GLY A 410 -8.89 1.72 -4.56
N VAL A 411 -9.41 2.90 -4.92
CA VAL A 411 -10.69 3.04 -5.64
C VAL A 411 -10.64 2.36 -7.02
N LEU A 412 -9.57 2.55 -7.78
CA LEU A 412 -9.41 1.93 -9.10
C LEU A 412 -9.28 0.41 -9.00
N ARG A 413 -8.59 -0.12 -7.99
CA ARG A 413 -8.53 -1.57 -7.72
C ARG A 413 -9.88 -2.14 -7.31
N GLY A 414 -10.59 -1.49 -6.38
CA GLY A 414 -11.94 -1.89 -5.99
C GLY A 414 -12.93 -1.88 -7.15
N SER A 415 -12.73 -0.99 -8.14
CA SER A 415 -13.50 -0.96 -9.40
C SER A 415 -12.90 -1.81 -10.53
N ALA A 416 -11.94 -2.71 -10.24
CA ALA A 416 -11.30 -3.61 -11.21
C ALA A 416 -10.66 -2.92 -12.43
N ARG A 417 -10.12 -1.70 -12.26
CA ARG A 417 -9.42 -0.91 -13.29
C ARG A 417 -7.97 -0.56 -12.92
N PRO A 418 -7.13 -1.53 -12.50
CA PRO A 418 -5.75 -1.25 -12.10
C PRO A 418 -4.89 -0.66 -13.22
N ARG A 419 -5.21 -0.91 -14.50
CA ARG A 419 -4.48 -0.36 -15.67
C ARG A 419 -4.44 1.16 -15.70
N ILE A 420 -5.55 1.82 -15.32
CA ILE A 420 -5.61 3.28 -15.32
C ILE A 420 -4.65 3.83 -14.26
N GLY A 421 -4.66 3.25 -13.05
CA GLY A 421 -3.75 3.63 -11.98
C GLY A 421 -2.28 3.38 -12.33
N ALA A 422 -1.98 2.23 -12.93
CA ALA A 422 -0.63 1.88 -13.39
C ALA A 422 -0.08 2.91 -14.40
N ASN A 423 -0.89 3.29 -15.39
CA ASN A 423 -0.48 4.27 -16.41
C ASN A 423 -0.23 5.66 -15.80
N VAL A 424 -1.09 6.09 -14.86
CA VAL A 424 -0.92 7.36 -14.15
C VAL A 424 0.35 7.35 -13.30
N ASN A 425 0.58 6.30 -12.52
CA ASN A 425 1.80 6.14 -11.72
C ASN A 425 3.05 6.15 -12.61
N MET A 426 3.06 5.37 -13.69
CA MET A 426 4.19 5.31 -14.62
C MET A 426 4.52 6.68 -15.22
N ALA A 427 3.52 7.41 -15.71
CA ALA A 427 3.72 8.75 -16.25
C ALA A 427 4.24 9.72 -15.18
N ALA A 428 3.64 9.71 -13.99
CA ALA A 428 4.01 10.63 -12.93
C ALA A 428 5.44 10.41 -12.41
N PHE A 429 5.83 9.17 -12.11
CA PHE A 429 7.16 8.89 -11.55
C PHE A 429 8.27 8.93 -12.61
N TYR A 430 8.06 8.35 -13.79
CA TYR A 430 9.13 8.15 -14.77
C TYR A 430 9.19 9.23 -15.85
N VAL A 431 8.05 9.80 -16.25
CA VAL A 431 8.02 10.84 -17.30
C VAL A 431 8.12 12.25 -16.71
N VAL A 432 7.62 12.45 -15.49
CA VAL A 432 7.67 13.76 -14.82
C VAL A 432 8.71 13.79 -13.71
N GLY A 433 8.54 12.98 -12.66
CA GLY A 433 9.35 13.08 -11.45
C GLY A 433 10.83 12.82 -11.65
N MET A 434 11.18 11.72 -12.32
CA MET A 434 12.57 11.35 -12.57
C MET A 434 13.31 12.40 -13.41
N PRO A 435 12.81 12.85 -14.58
CA PRO A 435 13.47 13.91 -15.34
C PRO A 435 13.60 15.21 -14.55
N VAL A 436 12.55 15.65 -13.85
CA VAL A 436 12.61 16.86 -13.01
C VAL A 436 13.65 16.71 -11.92
N GLY A 437 13.68 15.57 -11.24
CA GLY A 437 14.65 15.27 -10.18
C GLY A 437 16.09 15.29 -10.69
N MET A 438 16.36 14.63 -11.82
CA MET A 438 17.68 14.59 -12.45
C MET A 438 18.14 15.99 -12.90
N VAL A 439 17.27 16.75 -13.57
CA VAL A 439 17.60 18.10 -14.04
C VAL A 439 17.87 19.04 -12.86
N LEU A 440 17.04 19.01 -11.82
CA LEU A 440 17.24 19.84 -10.63
C LEU A 440 18.50 19.43 -9.84
N ALA A 441 18.75 18.13 -9.70
CA ALA A 441 19.86 17.61 -8.92
C ALA A 441 21.21 17.89 -9.59
N PHE A 442 21.35 17.55 -10.88
CA PHE A 442 22.64 17.56 -11.59
C PHE A 442 22.87 18.82 -12.42
N TRP A 443 21.84 19.35 -13.08
CA TRP A 443 22.00 20.49 -14.00
C TRP A 443 21.93 21.84 -13.27
N PHE A 444 20.95 22.00 -12.39
CA PHE A 444 20.78 23.20 -11.58
C PHE A 444 21.58 23.17 -10.26
N GLY A 445 22.25 22.06 -9.97
CA GLY A 445 23.12 21.93 -8.80
C GLY A 445 22.40 21.91 -7.45
N PHE A 446 21.09 21.61 -7.41
CA PHE A 446 20.36 21.45 -6.12
C PHE A 446 20.68 20.12 -5.42
N GLY A 447 21.41 19.21 -6.07
CA GLY A 447 21.87 17.94 -5.50
C GLY A 447 20.74 17.13 -4.88
N PHE A 448 20.92 16.72 -3.62
CA PHE A 448 19.95 15.89 -2.88
C PHE A 448 18.56 16.53 -2.76
N LYS A 449 18.49 17.86 -2.60
CA LYS A 449 17.23 18.59 -2.58
C LYS A 449 16.51 18.49 -3.92
N GLY A 450 17.25 18.55 -5.02
CA GLY A 450 16.71 18.41 -6.37
C GLY A 450 16.00 17.08 -6.59
N LEU A 451 16.58 15.98 -6.10
CA LEU A 451 15.95 14.65 -6.19
C LEU A 451 14.60 14.59 -5.47
N TRP A 452 14.51 15.14 -4.25
CA TRP A 452 13.26 15.20 -3.49
C TRP A 452 12.22 16.14 -4.09
N LEU A 453 12.64 17.25 -4.72
CA LEU A 453 11.74 18.10 -5.50
C LEU A 453 11.20 17.38 -6.74
N GLY A 454 11.99 16.49 -7.36
CA GLY A 454 11.52 15.57 -8.39
C GLY A 454 10.40 14.64 -7.89
N MET A 455 10.57 14.06 -6.69
CA MET A 455 9.52 13.26 -6.07
C MET A 455 8.26 14.05 -5.78
N LEU A 456 8.40 15.28 -5.30
CA LEU A 456 7.25 16.17 -5.09
C LEU A 456 6.51 16.43 -6.41
N ALA A 457 7.23 16.67 -7.50
CA ALA A 457 6.65 16.84 -8.83
C ALA A 457 5.91 15.58 -9.31
N ALA A 458 6.48 14.39 -9.08
CA ALA A 458 5.79 13.12 -9.34
C ALA A 458 4.49 13.03 -8.54
N GLN A 459 4.51 13.29 -7.24
CA GLN A 459 3.34 13.16 -6.37
C GLN A 459 2.21 14.13 -6.77
N ILE A 460 2.56 15.37 -7.12
CA ILE A 460 1.59 16.36 -7.63
C ILE A 460 0.96 15.88 -8.94
N SER A 461 1.78 15.45 -9.90
CA SER A 461 1.29 14.93 -11.18
C SER A 461 0.39 13.69 -10.98
N CYS A 462 0.79 12.80 -10.08
CA CYS A 462 0.08 11.55 -9.81
C CYS A 462 -1.27 11.80 -9.16
N VAL A 463 -1.34 12.66 -8.13
CA VAL A 463 -2.61 12.98 -7.48
C VAL A 463 -3.59 13.66 -8.45
N CYS A 464 -3.11 14.56 -9.31
CA CYS A 464 -3.94 15.18 -10.35
C CYS A 464 -4.51 14.13 -11.31
N GLY A 465 -3.67 13.24 -11.84
CA GLY A 465 -4.12 12.16 -12.73
C GLY A 465 -5.10 11.20 -12.05
N MET A 466 -4.84 10.84 -10.79
CA MET A 466 -5.67 9.93 -10.02
C MET A 466 -7.04 10.54 -9.66
N MET A 467 -7.07 11.84 -9.33
CA MET A 467 -8.32 12.55 -9.09
C MET A 467 -9.15 12.65 -10.36
N VAL A 468 -8.54 12.98 -11.51
CA VAL A 468 -9.24 13.00 -12.81
C VAL A 468 -9.82 11.62 -13.15
N ALA A 469 -9.04 10.55 -13.00
CA ALA A 469 -9.49 9.19 -13.24
C ALA A 469 -10.66 8.78 -12.32
N THR A 470 -10.60 9.15 -11.05
CA THR A 470 -11.64 8.81 -10.07
C THR A 470 -12.90 9.64 -10.29
N CYS A 471 -12.78 10.94 -10.55
CA CYS A 471 -13.92 11.83 -10.80
C CYS A 471 -14.67 11.49 -12.11
N ARG A 472 -13.96 11.01 -13.13
CA ARG A 472 -14.57 10.57 -14.42
C ARG A 472 -15.16 9.16 -14.38
N THR A 473 -15.16 8.49 -13.23
CA THR A 473 -15.70 7.13 -13.12
C THR A 473 -17.22 7.14 -13.23
N ASN A 474 -17.74 6.44 -14.24
CA ASN A 474 -19.17 6.15 -14.35
C ASN A 474 -19.51 4.93 -13.48
N TRP A 475 -20.06 5.18 -12.30
CA TRP A 475 -20.32 4.14 -11.30
C TRP A 475 -21.35 3.11 -11.74
N GLU A 476 -22.35 3.50 -12.54
CA GLU A 476 -23.34 2.57 -13.09
C GLU A 476 -22.69 1.58 -14.06
N LEU A 477 -21.83 2.08 -14.96
CA LEU A 477 -21.08 1.23 -15.88
C LEU A 477 -20.13 0.27 -15.13
N GLU A 478 -19.47 0.75 -14.07
CA GLU A 478 -18.60 -0.12 -13.27
C GLU A 478 -19.37 -1.18 -12.48
N ALA A 479 -20.63 -0.93 -12.09
CA ALA A 479 -21.48 -1.94 -11.48
C ALA A 479 -21.87 -3.04 -12.49
N VAL A 480 -22.14 -2.67 -13.75
CA VAL A 480 -22.37 -3.64 -14.84
C VAL A 480 -21.13 -4.49 -15.08
N ARG A 481 -19.95 -3.87 -15.20
CA ARG A 481 -18.67 -4.58 -15.34
C ARG A 481 -18.38 -5.51 -14.16
N ALA A 482 -18.71 -5.10 -12.93
CA ALA A 482 -18.54 -5.95 -11.76
C ALA A 482 -19.43 -7.20 -11.83
N ARG A 483 -20.65 -7.07 -12.38
CA ARG A 483 -21.52 -8.22 -12.62
C ARG A 483 -20.96 -9.17 -13.68
N GLU A 484 -20.39 -8.64 -14.77
CA GLU A 484 -19.73 -9.44 -15.81
C GLU A 484 -18.46 -10.14 -15.28
N LEU A 485 -17.65 -9.43 -14.49
CA LEU A 485 -16.44 -9.97 -13.89
C LEU A 485 -16.76 -11.15 -12.97
N THR A 486 -17.87 -11.06 -12.25
CA THR A 486 -18.30 -12.08 -11.28
C THR A 486 -19.19 -13.16 -11.88
N ALA A 487 -19.66 -13.01 -13.13
CA ALA A 487 -20.50 -13.99 -13.83
C ALA A 487 -19.79 -15.35 -13.98
N VAL A 488 -20.52 -16.42 -13.69
CA VAL A 488 -20.16 -17.82 -13.96
C VAL A 488 -20.93 -18.16 -15.23
N ASP A 489 -20.25 -18.69 -16.25
CA ASP A 489 -20.94 -19.07 -17.48
C ASP A 489 -21.80 -20.31 -17.17
N GLY A 490 -23.11 -20.11 -17.02
CA GLY A 490 -24.06 -21.15 -17.37
C GLY A 490 -24.05 -21.25 -18.90
N GLY A 491 -23.70 -22.43 -19.43
CA GLY A 491 -23.64 -22.70 -20.87
C GLY A 491 -24.88 -22.17 -21.61
N SER A 492 -24.73 -21.00 -22.22
CA SER A 492 -25.65 -20.47 -23.21
C SER A 492 -24.81 -19.62 -24.15
N SER A 493 -24.32 -20.28 -25.20
CA SER A 493 -23.85 -19.64 -26.40
C SER A 493 -25.00 -18.82 -26.99
N GLY A 494 -24.93 -17.50 -26.90
CA GLY A 494 -25.94 -16.61 -27.48
C GLY A 494 -25.81 -15.20 -26.92
N ASP A 495 -25.31 -14.30 -27.76
CA ASP A 495 -25.27 -12.84 -27.58
C ASP A 495 -24.17 -12.28 -26.64
N CYS A 496 -22.91 -12.61 -26.92
CA CYS A 496 -21.83 -11.67 -26.64
C CYS A 496 -21.85 -10.56 -27.69
N VAL A 497 -22.38 -9.40 -27.32
CA VAL A 497 -22.01 -8.16 -28.02
C VAL A 497 -20.57 -7.85 -27.60
N ASP A 498 -19.62 -8.15 -28.48
CA ASP A 498 -18.25 -7.66 -28.38
C ASP A 498 -18.27 -6.12 -28.43
N VAL A 499 -18.32 -5.48 -27.27
CA VAL A 499 -17.98 -4.06 -27.18
C VAL A 499 -16.47 -3.97 -27.12
N GLU A 500 -15.88 -3.69 -28.29
CA GLU A 500 -14.47 -3.43 -28.48
C GLU A 500 -13.92 -2.48 -27.42
N VAL A 501 -12.80 -2.91 -26.82
CA VAL A 501 -11.96 -2.12 -25.94
C VAL A 501 -11.37 -0.97 -26.76
N GLY A 502 -11.90 0.24 -26.55
CA GLY A 502 -11.21 1.47 -26.91
C GLY A 502 -11.81 2.24 -28.10
N LYS A 503 -12.98 2.83 -27.91
CA LYS A 503 -13.28 4.16 -28.46
C LYS A 503 -13.89 5.04 -27.37
N VAL A 504 -13.09 5.98 -26.92
CA VAL A 504 -13.56 7.18 -26.23
C VAL A 504 -14.21 8.03 -27.33
N ASP A 505 -15.53 8.21 -27.26
CA ASP A 505 -16.19 9.25 -28.06
C ASP A 505 -15.65 10.61 -27.60
N LYS A 506 -15.40 11.45 -28.62
CA LYS A 506 -14.66 12.72 -28.58
C LYS A 506 -15.12 13.72 -27.52
#